data_AF-A0A925BMD1-F1
#
_entry.id   AF-A0A925BMD1-F1
#
_cell.length_a   1.000
_cell.length_b   1.000
_cell.length_c   1.000
_cell.angle_alpha   90.00
_cell.angle_beta   90.00
_cell.angle_gamma   90.00
#
_symmetry.space_group_name_H-M   'P 1'
#
loop_
_entity.id
_entity.type
_entity.pdbx_description
1 polymer ?
#
loop_
_entity_poly.entity_id
_entity_poly.type
_entity_poly.pdbx_seq_one_letter_code
_entity_poly.pdbx_strand_id
1 'polypeptide(L)' 'MQAACVKVLWEARQNGTPTVGDATVLELVESDSERLSLVFRDHAAWGTMIVEGQTKGTHRLADPPEA' A
#
# COMPACT_ATOMS: atom_id res chain seq x y z
N MET A 1 -8.21 -2.64 9.30
CA MET A 1 -6.75 -2.38 9.14
C MET A 1 -6.35 -2.36 7.67
N GLN A 2 -6.53 -3.44 6.89
CA GLN A 2 -6.18 -3.47 5.45
C GLN A 2 -6.81 -2.35 4.61
N ALA A 3 -8.11 -2.08 4.78
CA ALA A 3 -8.79 -1.00 4.06
C ALA A 3 -8.21 0.39 4.38
N ALA A 4 -7.69 0.60 5.59
CA ALA A 4 -7.02 1.85 5.97
C ALA A 4 -5.67 2.00 5.24
N CYS A 5 -4.89 0.92 5.11
CA CYS A 5 -3.65 0.95 4.33
C CYS A 5 -3.94 1.28 2.85
N VAL A 6 -5.00 0.70 2.28
CA VAL A 6 -5.44 1.00 0.91
C VAL A 6 -5.83 2.47 0.78
N LYS A 7 -6.55 3.02 1.77
CA LYS A 7 -6.92 4.45 1.79
C LYS A 7 -5.67 5.34 1.79
N VAL A 8 -4.68 5.05 2.64
CA VAL A 8 -3.42 5.82 2.69
C VAL A 8 -2.71 5.79 1.33
N LEU A 9 -2.58 4.62 0.71
CA LEU A 9 -1.96 4.51 -0.62
C LEU A 9 -2.77 5.24 -1.71
N TRP A 10 -4.10 5.26 -1.59
CA TRP A 10 -4.98 6.00 -2.49
C TRP A 10 -4.82 7.52 -2.33
N GLU A 11 -4.82 8.01 -1.10
CA GLU A 11 -4.59 9.43 -0.80
C GLU A 11 -3.20 9.89 -1.26
N ALA A 12 -2.17 9.06 -1.04
CA ALA A 12 -0.82 9.34 -1.51
C ALA A 12 -0.75 9.41 -3.05
N ARG A 13 -1.43 8.51 -3.76
CA ARG A 13 -1.59 8.57 -5.21
C ARG A 13 -2.27 9.86 -5.66
N GLN A 14 -3.35 10.27 -4.99
CA GLN A 14 -4.06 11.52 -5.29
C GLN A 14 -3.19 12.77 -5.04
N ASN A 15 -2.29 12.72 -4.04
CA ASN A 15 -1.34 13.80 -3.73
C ASN A 15 -0.09 13.82 -4.63
N GLY A 16 -0.01 12.94 -5.64
CA GLY A 16 1.14 12.86 -6.54
C GLY A 16 2.34 12.07 -6.00
N THR A 17 2.18 11.40 -4.86
CA THR A 17 3.18 10.49 -4.26
C THR A 17 2.65 9.04 -4.24
N PRO A 18 2.46 8.40 -5.41
CA PRO A 18 1.82 7.09 -5.50
C PRO A 18 2.61 5.97 -4.82
N THR A 19 3.90 6.16 -4.57
CA THR A 19 4.78 5.17 -3.93
C THR A 19 5.03 5.57 -2.49
N VAL A 20 4.62 4.72 -1.55
CA VAL A 20 4.74 4.96 -0.11
C VAL A 20 5.50 3.83 0.56
N GLY A 21 6.37 4.15 1.51
CA GLY A 21 7.10 3.17 2.29
C GLY A 21 6.22 2.43 3.31
N ASP A 22 6.57 1.19 3.60
CA ASP A 22 5.86 0.36 4.59
C ASP A 22 5.73 1.07 5.93
N ALA A 23 6.83 1.59 6.46
CA ALA A 23 6.87 2.29 7.73
C ALA A 23 5.86 3.45 7.80
N THR A 24 5.79 4.28 6.75
CA THR A 24 4.86 5.41 6.69
C THR A 24 3.41 4.95 6.68
N VAL A 25 3.07 3.93 5.87
CA VAL A 25 1.70 3.43 5.81
C VAL A 25 1.30 2.81 7.15
N LEU A 26 2.18 2.01 7.75
CA LEU A 26 1.95 1.30 9.00
C LEU A 26 1.83 2.25 10.20
N GLU A 27 2.64 3.31 10.23
CA GLU A 27 2.55 4.38 11.22
C GLU A 27 1.20 5.11 11.13
N LEU A 28 0.77 5.46 9.91
CA LEU A 28 -0.51 6.15 9.69
C LEU A 28 -1.74 5.33 10.03
N VAL A 29 -1.64 3.99 9.99
CA VAL A 29 -2.74 3.09 10.37
C VAL A 29 -2.58 2.50 11.77
N GLU A 30 -1.60 2.97 12.54
CA GLU A 30 -1.26 2.51 13.88
C GLU A 30 -1.14 0.97 13.96
N SER A 31 -0.40 0.39 13.02
CA SER A 31 -0.20 -1.06 12.94
C SER A 31 1.11 -1.49 13.58
N ASP A 32 1.04 -2.53 14.43
CA ASP A 32 2.20 -3.25 14.98
C ASP A 32 2.94 -4.14 13.96
N SER A 33 2.48 -4.20 12.71
CA SER A 33 3.15 -5.01 11.70
C SER A 33 4.43 -4.33 11.21
N GLU A 34 5.46 -5.12 10.92
CA GLU A 34 6.73 -4.58 10.39
C GLU A 34 6.71 -4.36 8.87
N ARG A 35 5.77 -5.01 8.15
CA ARG A 35 5.73 -5.00 6.67
C ARG A 35 4.30 -5.03 6.16
N LEU A 36 4.01 -4.31 5.08
CA LEU A 36 2.68 -4.38 4.44
C LEU A 36 2.38 -5.79 3.93
N SER A 37 3.41 -6.51 3.49
CA SER A 37 3.29 -7.90 3.04
C SER A 37 2.73 -8.82 4.11
N LEU A 38 2.94 -8.53 5.40
CA LEU A 38 2.39 -9.31 6.51
C LEU A 38 0.92 -8.96 6.75
N VAL A 39 0.57 -7.68 6.65
CA VAL A 39 -0.81 -7.18 6.78
C VAL A 39 -1.72 -7.76 5.67
N PHE A 40 -1.17 -7.93 4.47
CA PHE A 40 -1.91 -8.41 3.29
C PHE A 40 -1.56 -9.86 2.90
N ARG A 41 -0.84 -10.60 3.74
CA ARG A 41 -0.32 -11.94 3.42
C ARG A 41 -1.39 -12.91 2.91
N ASP A 42 -2.58 -12.84 3.47
CA ASP A 42 -3.72 -13.72 3.14
C ASP A 42 -4.81 -12.99 2.32
N HIS A 43 -4.48 -11.83 1.75
CA HIS A 43 -5.44 -10.97 1.10
C HIS A 43 -5.19 -10.88 -0.41
N ALA A 44 -6.23 -11.16 -1.21
CA ALA A 44 -6.13 -11.18 -2.68
C ALA A 44 -5.69 -9.85 -3.32
N ALA A 45 -5.77 -8.75 -2.58
CA ALA A 45 -5.27 -7.44 -3.00
C ALA A 45 -3.73 -7.36 -3.10
N TRP A 46 -3.00 -8.23 -2.40
CA TRP A 46 -1.55 -8.26 -2.45
C TRP A 46 -1.05 -8.75 -3.80
N GLY A 47 -0.20 -7.96 -4.46
CA GLY A 47 0.31 -8.27 -5.80
C GLY A 47 -0.68 -8.04 -6.94
N THR A 48 -1.94 -7.68 -6.65
CA THR A 48 -2.95 -7.33 -7.66
C THR A 48 -3.28 -5.85 -7.62
N MET A 49 -3.83 -5.38 -6.49
CA MET A 49 -4.19 -3.99 -6.25
C MET A 49 -3.06 -3.23 -5.55
N ILE A 50 -2.32 -3.90 -4.66
CA ILE A 50 -1.14 -3.34 -4.00
C ILE A 50 0.08 -3.99 -4.63
N VAL A 51 0.87 -3.20 -5.34
CA VAL A 51 2.06 -3.67 -6.07
C VAL A 51 3.31 -3.02 -5.48
N GLU A 52 4.46 -3.64 -5.76
CA GLU A 52 5.75 -3.07 -5.38
C GLU A 52 5.95 -1.69 -6.05
N GLY A 53 6.48 -0.76 -5.26
CA GLY A 53 6.87 0.57 -5.71
C GLY A 53 8.22 0.56 -6.44
N GLN A 54 8.69 1.76 -6.77
CA GLN A 54 9.99 1.93 -7.44
C GLN A 54 11.18 1.53 -6.55
N THR A 55 11.04 1.63 -5.23
CA THR A 55 12.11 1.38 -4.27
C THR A 55 11.77 0.19 -3.37
N LYS A 56 12.78 -0.57 -2.95
CA LYS A 56 12.60 -1.70 -2.03
C LYS A 56 11.90 -1.25 -0.74
N GLY A 57 10.85 -1.98 -0.33
CA GLY A 57 10.07 -1.65 0.87
C GLY A 57 9.07 -0.50 0.67
N THR A 58 8.82 -0.13 -0.58
CA THR A 58 7.74 0.80 -0.95
C THR A 58 6.68 0.08 -1.77
N HIS A 59 5.43 0.51 -1.64
CA HIS A 59 4.28 -0.05 -2.32
C HIS A 59 3.42 1.06 -2.89
N ARG A 60 2.66 0.72 -3.94
CA ARG A 60 1.72 1.61 -4.59
C ARG A 60 0.45 0.87 -4.96
N LEU A 61 -0.62 1.61 -5.22
CA LEU A 61 -1.79 1.02 -5.87
C LEU A 61 -1.49 0.79 -7.35
N ALA A 62 -1.95 -0.36 -7.85
CA ALA A 62 -1.99 -0.62 -9.27
C ALA A 62 -2.86 0.43 -9.97
N ASP A 63 -2.45 0.83 -11.17
CA ASP A 63 -3.30 1.65 -12.02
C ASP A 63 -4.56 0.86 -12.36
N PRO A 64 -5.74 1.51 -12.35
CA PRO A 64 -6.97 0.83 -12.76
C PRO A 64 -6.78 0.32 -14.20
N PRO A 65 -7.30 -0.87 -14.54
CA PRO A 65 -7.26 -1.32 -15.92
C PRO A 65 -7.90 -0.24 -16.78
N GLU A 66 -7.19 0.20 -17.82
CA GLU A 66 -7.75 1.09 -18.84
C GLU A 66 -9.03 0.42 -19.38
N ALA A 67 -10.16 1.13 -19.25
CA ALA A 67 -11.50 0.65 -19.60
C ALA A 67 -11.75 0.71 -21.11
#